data_AF-T1EH08-F1
#
_entry.id   AF-T1EH08-F1
#
_cell.length_a   1.000
_cell.length_b   1.000
_cell.length_c   1.000
_cell.angle_alpha   90.00
_cell.angle_beta   90.00
_cell.angle_gamma   90.00
#
_symmetry.space_group_name_H-M   'P 1'
#
loop_
_entity.id
_entity.type
_entity.pdbx_description
1 polymer ?
#
loop_
_entity_poly.entity_id
_entity_poly.type
_entity_poly.pdbx_seq_one_letter_code
_entity_poly.pdbx_strand_id
1 'polypeptide(L)'
;FKFSVASYNVLSQNLLETNKYLYKKCHPKHLSWQFRKNLLKEELSYYQPDIICMQEVHKNEFSRFFLPELQKLGYFGLYKKRTSDKEDGCATFFKHDKFLCMSSKPMEFHCKGVEVLNRDNVGLLMLLKPVEKLKDFRLCVANTHLLFNPKRGDVKLAQLMTLMAGIDDLTDGEEQAVVLCGDFNSQPRSGLYDFLLSGRLDCKDVAI
;
A
#
# COMPACT_ATOMS: atom_id res chain seq x y z
N PHE A 1 -5.03 -9.68 22.32
CA PHE A 1 -4.24 -8.84 21.42
C PHE A 1 -5.13 -7.80 20.72
N LYS A 2 -4.77 -6.52 20.80
CA LYS A 2 -5.42 -5.41 20.06
C LYS A 2 -4.31 -4.64 19.35
N PHE A 3 -4.58 -4.18 18.13
CA PHE A 3 -3.63 -3.37 17.37
C PHE A 3 -4.34 -2.36 16.49
N SER A 4 -3.61 -1.33 16.07
CA SER A 4 -4.09 -0.29 15.16
C SER A 4 -3.38 -0.35 13.81
N VAL A 5 -4.07 0.10 12.76
CA VAL A 5 -3.54 0.13 11.38
C VAL A 5 -3.81 1.50 10.78
N ALA A 6 -2.83 2.07 10.09
CA ALA A 6 -3.02 3.22 9.21
C ALA A 6 -2.74 2.84 7.75
N SER A 7 -3.56 3.33 6.83
CA SER A 7 -3.30 3.31 5.38
C SER A 7 -3.22 4.74 4.89
N TYR A 8 -2.09 5.13 4.28
CA TYR A 8 -1.85 6.55 3.95
C TYR A 8 -1.04 6.74 2.67
N ASN A 9 -1.67 7.32 1.64
CA ASN A 9 -0.97 7.82 0.47
C ASN A 9 -0.29 9.17 0.82
N VAL A 10 1.05 9.19 0.85
CA VAL A 10 1.83 10.33 1.35
C VAL A 10 2.19 11.38 0.28
N LEU A 11 1.71 11.19 -0.95
CA LEU A 11 1.95 12.04 -2.11
C LEU A 11 3.45 12.27 -2.41
N SER A 12 3.98 11.49 -3.34
CA SER A 12 5.38 11.61 -3.77
C SER A 12 5.65 13.02 -4.32
N GLN A 13 6.81 13.60 -3.96
CA GLN A 13 7.18 14.93 -4.45
C GLN A 13 7.27 14.97 -5.98
N ASN A 14 7.81 13.93 -6.61
CA ASN A 14 7.96 13.89 -8.07
C ASN A 14 6.59 13.77 -8.76
N LEU A 15 5.64 13.05 -8.16
CA LEU A 15 4.28 12.94 -8.69
C LEU A 15 3.52 14.27 -8.53
N LEU A 16 3.65 14.93 -7.38
CA LEU A 16 3.14 16.27 -7.15
C LEU A 16 3.70 17.25 -8.19
N GLU A 17 5.02 17.26 -8.38
CA GLU A 17 5.68 18.20 -9.28
C GLU A 17 5.31 17.99 -10.75
N THR A 18 5.19 16.73 -11.16
CA THR A 18 4.72 16.36 -12.50
C THR A 18 3.26 16.76 -12.72
N ASN A 19 2.45 16.76 -11.65
CA ASN A 19 1.02 17.07 -11.70
C ASN A 19 0.68 18.39 -10.97
N LYS A 20 1.56 19.39 -11.01
CA LYS A 20 1.36 20.69 -10.32
C LYS A 20 0.02 21.35 -10.63
N TYR A 21 -0.55 21.08 -11.81
CA TYR A 21 -1.84 21.62 -12.21
C TYR A 21 -3.00 21.19 -11.30
N LEU A 22 -2.88 20.08 -10.57
CA LEU A 22 -3.85 19.61 -9.57
C LEU A 22 -3.85 20.45 -8.30
N TYR A 23 -2.74 21.15 -8.01
CA TYR A 23 -2.49 21.83 -6.73
C TYR A 23 -2.39 23.36 -6.86
N LYS A 24 -2.95 23.94 -7.92
CA LYS A 24 -2.86 25.40 -8.20
C LYS A 24 -3.40 26.29 -7.09
N LYS A 25 -4.32 25.79 -6.27
CA LYS A 25 -4.92 26.51 -5.14
C LYS A 25 -4.07 26.45 -3.86
N CYS A 26 -3.02 25.63 -3.83
CA CYS A 26 -2.15 25.48 -2.68
C CYS A 26 -0.97 26.46 -2.77
N HIS A 27 -0.65 27.12 -1.66
CA HIS A 27 0.53 27.97 -1.60
C HIS A 27 1.81 27.14 -1.84
N PRO A 28 2.73 27.56 -2.75
CA PRO A 28 3.90 26.76 -3.14
C PRO A 28 4.77 26.28 -1.97
N LYS A 29 4.93 27.11 -0.93
CA LYS A 29 5.62 26.75 0.32
C LYS A 29 5.08 25.45 0.93
N HIS A 30 3.76 25.28 0.95
CA HIS A 30 3.09 24.12 1.55
C HIS A 30 3.19 22.84 0.68
N LEU A 31 3.52 23.00 -0.61
CA LEU A 31 3.75 21.89 -1.52
C LEU A 31 5.19 21.36 -1.49
N SER A 32 6.13 22.14 -0.95
CA SER A 32 7.53 21.72 -0.85
C SER A 32 7.66 20.47 0.04
N TRP A 33 8.51 19.54 -0.38
CA TRP A 33 8.77 18.32 0.40
C TRP A 33 9.25 18.64 1.82
N GLN A 34 10.12 19.66 1.95
CA GLN A 34 10.65 20.07 3.25
C GLN A 34 9.55 20.50 4.23
N PHE A 35 8.50 21.14 3.75
CA PHE A 35 7.34 21.50 4.58
C PHE A 35 6.48 20.27 4.88
N ARG A 36 6.10 19.51 3.85
CA ARG A 36 5.18 18.36 3.99
C ARG A 36 5.75 17.25 4.87
N LYS A 37 7.03 16.92 4.74
CA LYS A 37 7.65 15.83 5.50
C LYS A 37 7.63 16.09 7.01
N ASN A 38 7.73 17.35 7.44
CA ASN A 38 7.65 17.69 8.86
C ASN A 38 6.25 17.42 9.40
N LEU A 39 5.20 17.79 8.66
CA LEU A 39 3.81 17.49 9.04
C LEU A 39 3.54 15.98 9.05
N LEU A 40 4.03 15.25 8.05
CA LEU A 40 3.92 13.78 8.01
C LEU A 40 4.62 13.14 9.22
N LYS A 41 5.81 13.63 9.59
CA LYS A 41 6.51 13.15 10.79
C LYS A 41 5.70 13.41 12.05
N GLU A 42 5.17 14.63 12.22
CA GLU A 42 4.35 14.99 13.38
C GLU A 42 3.10 14.10 13.48
N GLU A 43 2.39 13.90 12.37
CA GLU A 43 1.20 13.05 12.31
C GLU A 43 1.50 11.59 12.67
N LEU A 44 2.55 11.00 12.08
CA LEU A 44 2.97 9.63 12.36
C LEU A 44 3.46 9.45 13.81
N SER A 45 4.12 10.47 14.37
CA SER A 45 4.60 10.47 15.76
C SER A 45 3.47 10.67 16.77
N TYR A 46 2.39 11.35 16.37
CA TYR A 46 1.22 11.56 17.20
C TYR A 46 0.36 10.29 17.28
N TYR A 47 -0.01 9.70 16.14
CA TYR A 47 -0.91 8.54 16.12
C TYR A 47 -0.23 7.22 16.48
N GLN A 48 1.03 7.03 16.07
CA GLN A 48 1.82 5.80 16.26
C GLN A 48 1.04 4.49 16.09
N PRO A 49 0.40 4.26 14.93
CA PRO A 49 -0.36 3.04 14.71
C PRO A 49 0.56 1.81 14.67
N ASP A 50 0.10 0.65 15.10
CA ASP A 50 0.97 -0.53 15.21
C ASP A 50 1.46 -1.06 13.86
N ILE A 51 0.70 -0.82 12.79
CA ILE A 51 1.01 -1.13 11.40
C ILE A 51 0.73 0.10 10.54
N ILE A 52 1.65 0.47 9.66
CA ILE A 52 1.49 1.57 8.69
C ILE A 52 1.68 1.05 7.27
N CYS A 53 0.67 1.21 6.44
CA CYS A 53 0.70 0.93 5.01
C CYS A 53 0.73 2.24 4.24
N MET A 54 1.87 2.60 3.65
CA MET A 54 2.02 3.84 2.89
C MET A 54 2.06 3.58 1.38
N GLN A 55 1.48 4.51 0.62
CA GLN A 55 1.54 4.56 -0.85
C GLN A 55 2.21 5.86 -1.31
N GLU A 56 2.67 5.91 -2.57
CA GLU A 56 3.44 7.01 -3.14
C GLU A 56 4.70 7.40 -2.34
N VAL A 57 5.32 6.42 -1.68
CA VAL A 57 6.57 6.66 -0.97
C VAL A 57 7.71 6.72 -1.98
N HIS A 58 8.36 7.86 -2.12
CA HIS A 58 9.52 8.00 -3.00
C HIS A 58 10.73 7.19 -2.47
N LYS A 59 11.47 6.50 -3.37
CA LYS A 59 12.57 5.57 -3.03
C LYS A 59 13.64 6.18 -2.13
N ASN A 60 14.00 7.44 -2.37
CA ASN A 60 15.02 8.13 -1.57
C ASN A 60 14.44 8.56 -0.22
N GLU A 61 13.16 8.91 -0.16
CA GLU A 61 12.52 9.34 1.08
C GLU A 61 12.20 8.15 1.98
N PHE A 62 11.95 6.96 1.42
CA PHE A 62 11.90 5.73 2.20
C PHE A 62 13.21 5.55 3.01
N SER A 63 14.35 5.53 2.32
CA SER A 63 15.65 5.22 2.94
C SER A 63 16.21 6.36 3.80
N ARG A 64 15.99 7.63 3.42
CA ARG A 64 16.59 8.79 4.09
C ARG A 64 15.69 9.43 5.14
N PHE A 65 14.39 9.17 5.11
CA PHE A 65 13.43 9.84 5.99
C PHE A 65 12.50 8.85 6.69
N PHE A 66 11.60 8.16 5.97
CA PHE A 66 10.57 7.33 6.62
C PHE A 66 11.16 6.20 7.45
N LEU A 67 12.08 5.41 6.89
CA LEU A 67 12.71 4.30 7.61
C LEU A 67 13.48 4.76 8.86
N PRO A 68 14.44 5.71 8.80
CA PRO A 68 15.18 6.12 9.99
C PRO A 68 14.30 6.83 11.03
N GLU A 69 13.28 7.60 10.62
CA GLU A 69 12.38 8.25 11.59
C GLU A 69 11.45 7.24 12.28
N LEU A 70 10.90 6.28 11.54
CA LEU A 70 10.04 5.24 12.12
C LEU A 70 10.84 4.21 12.92
N GLN A 71 12.09 3.91 12.56
CA GLN A 71 12.95 3.05 13.39
C GLN A 71 13.19 3.62 14.78
N LYS A 72 13.33 4.96 14.91
CA LYS A 72 13.41 5.63 16.23
C LYS A 72 12.15 5.40 17.08
N LEU A 73 11.02 5.15 16.43
CA LEU A 73 9.74 4.84 17.07
C LEU A 73 9.51 3.33 17.21
N GLY A 74 10.51 2.47 16.97
CA GLY A 74 10.39 1.02 17.15
C GLY A 74 9.69 0.29 16.01
N TYR A 75 9.68 0.86 14.80
CA TYR A 75 9.15 0.17 13.63
C TYR A 75 10.24 -0.57 12.85
N PHE A 76 9.88 -1.74 12.36
CA PHE A 76 10.53 -2.37 11.21
C PHE A 76 9.74 -2.04 9.94
N GLY A 77 10.41 -1.88 8.80
CA GLY A 77 9.75 -1.50 7.55
C GLY A 77 10.36 -2.13 6.31
N LEU A 78 9.49 -2.51 5.37
CA LEU A 78 9.86 -2.96 4.03
C LEU A 78 9.27 -2.03 2.98
N TYR A 79 9.89 -2.01 1.80
CA TYR A 79 9.51 -1.16 0.68
C TYR A 79 9.56 -1.91 -0.64
N LYS A 80 8.52 -1.70 -1.46
CA LYS A 80 8.48 -2.13 -2.85
C LYS A 80 8.28 -0.91 -3.76
N LYS A 81 9.35 -0.53 -4.45
CA LYS A 81 9.29 0.46 -5.56
C LYS A 81 8.43 -0.10 -6.68
N ARG A 82 7.68 0.78 -7.34
CA ARG A 82 7.09 0.49 -8.66
C ARG A 82 8.17 0.10 -9.67
N THR A 83 7.80 -0.72 -10.64
CA THR A 83 8.70 -1.19 -11.69
C THR A 83 9.05 -0.08 -12.68
N SER A 84 9.92 -0.39 -13.64
CA SER A 84 10.39 0.57 -14.65
C SER A 84 11.05 1.82 -14.02
N ASP A 85 10.89 2.96 -14.68
CA ASP A 85 11.42 4.28 -14.35
C ASP A 85 10.72 4.98 -13.16
N LYS A 86 9.67 4.37 -12.60
CA LYS A 86 8.90 4.96 -11.49
C LYS A 86 9.75 5.05 -10.22
N GLU A 87 9.62 6.14 -9.48
CA GLU A 87 10.47 6.39 -8.31
C GLU A 87 9.74 6.25 -6.98
N ASP A 88 8.42 6.10 -7.02
CA ASP A 88 7.55 5.85 -5.88
C ASP A 88 7.20 4.37 -5.71
N GLY A 89 6.58 4.02 -4.59
CA GLY A 89 6.19 2.65 -4.26
C GLY A 89 5.34 2.55 -3.01
N CYS A 90 5.17 1.31 -2.54
CA CYS A 90 4.46 0.99 -1.30
C CYS A 90 5.46 0.63 -0.19
N ALA A 91 5.25 1.16 1.01
CA ALA A 91 6.00 0.79 2.20
C ALA A 91 5.06 0.24 3.28
N THR A 92 5.48 -0.82 3.97
CA THR A 92 4.74 -1.36 5.11
C THR A 92 5.66 -1.39 6.31
N PHE A 93 5.21 -0.76 7.39
CA PHE A 93 5.90 -0.71 8.67
C PHE A 93 5.07 -1.38 9.75
N PHE A 94 5.72 -2.01 10.73
CA PHE A 94 5.06 -2.53 11.94
C PHE A 94 5.95 -2.36 13.16
N LYS A 95 5.34 -2.22 14.33
CA LYS A 95 6.01 -2.16 15.64
C LYS A 95 6.64 -3.52 15.98
N HIS A 96 7.97 -3.57 16.09
CA HIS A 96 8.70 -4.84 16.24
C HIS A 96 8.53 -5.50 17.64
N ASP A 97 8.06 -4.74 18.63
CA ASP A 97 7.67 -5.25 19.95
C ASP A 97 6.28 -5.91 19.96
N LYS A 98 5.46 -5.65 18.93
CA LYS A 98 4.12 -6.25 18.78
C LYS A 98 4.07 -7.38 17.76
N PHE A 99 4.86 -7.31 16.69
CA PHE A 99 4.84 -8.30 15.61
C PHE A 99 6.23 -8.79 15.23
N LEU A 100 6.29 -10.04 14.79
CA LEU A 100 7.40 -10.65 14.09
C LEU A 100 7.01 -10.82 12.61
N CYS A 101 7.92 -10.48 11.69
CA CYS A 101 7.73 -10.75 10.27
C CYS A 101 8.14 -12.20 9.98
N MET A 102 7.17 -13.05 9.65
CA MET A 102 7.40 -14.45 9.29
C MET A 102 7.86 -14.57 7.83
N SER A 103 7.20 -13.85 6.93
CA SER A 103 7.51 -13.82 5.50
C SER A 103 7.03 -12.50 4.89
N SER A 104 7.57 -12.17 3.71
CA SER A 104 7.13 -11.01 2.95
C SER A 104 7.23 -11.30 1.46
N LYS A 105 6.31 -10.76 0.67
CA LYS A 105 6.25 -10.96 -0.77
C LYS A 105 6.03 -9.62 -1.48
N PRO A 106 7.06 -9.04 -2.11
CA PRO A 106 6.86 -7.92 -3.02
C PRO A 106 6.15 -8.41 -4.29
N MET A 107 5.13 -7.67 -4.73
CA MET A 107 4.31 -8.02 -5.89
C MET A 107 4.54 -7.02 -7.02
N GLU A 108 4.72 -7.52 -8.24
CA GLU A 108 4.71 -6.75 -9.47
C GLU A 108 3.50 -7.17 -10.28
N PHE A 109 2.65 -6.21 -10.69
CA PHE A 109 1.45 -6.56 -11.44
C PHE A 109 1.65 -6.57 -12.94
N HIS A 110 2.73 -5.96 -13.44
CA HIS A 110 3.07 -6.06 -14.86
C HIS A 110 3.46 -7.51 -15.19
N CYS A 111 2.73 -8.14 -16.09
CA CYS A 111 3.00 -9.49 -16.57
C CYS A 111 3.24 -9.44 -18.09
N LYS A 112 4.46 -9.73 -18.52
CA LYS A 112 4.84 -9.71 -19.94
C LYS A 112 4.01 -10.73 -20.71
N GLY A 113 3.32 -10.27 -21.76
CA GLY A 113 2.46 -11.12 -22.59
C GLY A 113 0.99 -11.16 -22.15
N VAL A 114 0.63 -10.52 -21.04
CA VAL A 114 -0.76 -10.36 -20.60
C VAL A 114 -1.22 -8.92 -20.81
N GLU A 115 -2.09 -8.70 -21.79
CA GLU A 115 -2.46 -7.36 -22.28
C GLU A 115 -3.05 -6.44 -21.18
N VAL A 116 -3.92 -6.99 -20.33
CA VAL A 116 -4.57 -6.23 -19.24
C VAL A 116 -3.59 -5.89 -18.10
N LEU A 117 -2.57 -6.72 -17.89
CA LEU A 117 -1.57 -6.55 -16.84
C LEU A 117 -0.31 -5.86 -17.39
N ASN A 118 -0.48 -4.68 -17.97
CA ASN A 118 0.58 -3.93 -18.67
C ASN A 118 0.97 -2.61 -17.96
N ARG A 119 0.88 -2.57 -16.63
CA ARG A 119 1.13 -1.37 -15.82
C ARG A 119 2.06 -1.67 -14.65
N ASP A 120 2.94 -0.72 -14.36
CA ASP A 120 3.99 -0.79 -13.34
C ASP A 120 3.50 -0.58 -11.88
N ASN A 121 2.23 -0.92 -11.60
CA ASN A 121 1.71 -0.90 -10.23
C ASN A 121 2.23 -2.13 -9.46
N VAL A 122 2.28 -2.00 -8.14
CA VAL A 122 2.88 -3.00 -7.25
C VAL A 122 2.05 -3.19 -5.98
N GLY A 123 2.35 -4.28 -5.28
CA GLY A 123 1.88 -4.53 -3.92
C GLY A 123 3.02 -4.98 -3.02
N LEU A 124 2.78 -4.96 -1.72
CA LEU A 124 3.68 -5.51 -0.71
C LEU A 124 2.85 -6.29 0.31
N LEU A 125 3.15 -7.58 0.43
CA LEU A 125 2.52 -8.48 1.37
C LEU A 125 3.49 -8.81 2.50
N MET A 126 2.97 -8.89 3.72
CA MET A 126 3.73 -9.30 4.91
C MET A 126 2.90 -10.23 5.76
N LEU A 127 3.43 -11.41 6.09
CA LEU A 127 2.83 -12.32 7.05
C LEU A 127 3.43 -12.04 8.43
N LEU A 128 2.62 -11.48 9.31
CA LEU A 128 3.01 -11.07 10.65
C LEU A 128 2.47 -12.04 11.69
N LYS A 129 3.25 -12.25 12.75
CA LYS A 129 2.85 -13.01 13.93
C LYS A 129 2.94 -12.12 15.16
N PRO A 130 1.89 -11.99 15.99
CA PRO A 130 1.98 -11.27 17.25
C PRO A 130 3.08 -11.85 18.15
N VAL A 131 3.81 -10.98 18.83
CA VAL A 131 4.82 -11.37 19.83
C VAL A 131 4.14 -11.97 21.07
N GLU A 132 2.97 -11.45 21.45
CA GLU A 132 2.10 -12.12 22.43
C GLU A 132 1.79 -13.53 21.94
N LYS A 133 1.98 -14.53 22.81
CA LYS A 133 1.79 -15.96 22.49
C LYS A 133 0.31 -16.32 22.32
N LEU A 134 -0.35 -15.75 21.32
CA LEU A 134 -1.55 -16.30 20.74
C LEU A 134 -1.12 -17.51 19.91
N LYS A 135 -1.43 -18.72 20.37
CA LYS A 135 -1.16 -19.93 19.59
C LYS A 135 -1.79 -19.76 18.20
N ASP A 136 -0.96 -19.99 17.19
CA ASP A 136 -1.31 -20.17 15.78
C ASP A 136 -1.94 -18.98 15.04
N PHE A 137 -2.10 -17.80 15.66
CA PHE A 137 -2.58 -16.62 14.95
C PHE A 137 -1.49 -16.00 14.06
N ARG A 138 -1.80 -15.81 12.77
CA ARG A 138 -1.02 -15.03 11.82
C ARG A 138 -1.91 -13.99 11.15
N LEU A 139 -1.31 -12.89 10.73
CA LEU A 139 -1.96 -11.76 10.10
C LEU A 139 -1.25 -11.47 8.78
N CYS A 140 -1.94 -11.64 7.65
CA CYS A 140 -1.44 -11.16 6.37
C CYS A 140 -1.81 -9.67 6.21
N VAL A 141 -0.81 -8.83 6.03
CA VAL A 141 -0.97 -7.40 5.75
C VAL A 141 -0.64 -7.18 4.28
N ALA A 142 -1.62 -6.73 3.52
CA ALA A 142 -1.47 -6.37 2.12
C ALA A 142 -1.52 -4.85 1.95
N ASN A 143 -0.57 -4.29 1.21
CA ASN A 143 -0.54 -2.88 0.86
C ASN A 143 -0.37 -2.72 -0.65
N THR A 144 -1.18 -1.88 -1.29
CA THR A 144 -1.07 -1.64 -2.74
C THR A 144 -1.45 -0.21 -3.13
N HIS A 145 -1.05 0.17 -4.34
CA HIS A 145 -1.55 1.35 -5.05
C HIS A 145 -1.94 0.92 -6.47
N LEU A 146 -3.24 0.72 -6.69
CA LEU A 146 -3.79 0.29 -7.98
C LEU A 146 -3.70 1.39 -9.04
N LEU A 147 -3.85 1.02 -10.31
CA LEU A 147 -3.85 1.97 -11.43
C LEU A 147 -4.82 3.14 -11.18
N PHE A 148 -4.40 4.37 -11.44
CA PHE A 148 -5.27 5.55 -11.29
C PHE A 148 -6.41 5.61 -12.33
N ASN A 149 -6.10 5.35 -13.61
CA ASN A 149 -6.98 5.65 -14.74
C ASN A 149 -8.43 5.18 -14.50
N PRO A 150 -9.41 6.11 -14.45
CA PRO A 150 -10.80 5.78 -14.12
C PRO A 150 -11.48 4.91 -15.18
N LYS A 151 -10.98 4.91 -16.42
CA LYS A 151 -11.52 4.13 -17.54
C LYS A 151 -10.89 2.73 -17.66
N ARG A 152 -10.12 2.27 -16.68
CA ARG A 152 -9.41 0.98 -16.77
C ARG A 152 -9.68 0.13 -15.54
N GLY A 153 -10.97 -0.07 -15.26
CA GLY A 153 -11.46 -0.95 -14.21
C GLY A 153 -11.06 -2.41 -14.45
N ASP A 154 -10.97 -2.83 -15.71
CA ASP A 154 -10.39 -4.11 -16.13
C ASP A 154 -8.97 -4.32 -15.57
N VAL A 155 -8.10 -3.33 -15.68
CA VAL A 155 -6.73 -3.38 -15.16
C VAL A 155 -6.73 -3.36 -13.64
N LYS A 156 -7.53 -2.48 -13.02
CA LYS A 156 -7.63 -2.41 -11.56
C LYS A 156 -8.09 -3.75 -10.97
N LEU A 157 -9.09 -4.39 -11.59
CA LEU A 157 -9.58 -5.70 -11.19
C LEU A 157 -8.49 -6.76 -11.36
N ALA A 158 -7.83 -6.83 -12.51
CA ALA A 158 -6.75 -7.79 -12.75
C ALA A 158 -5.59 -7.63 -11.75
N GLN A 159 -5.22 -6.39 -11.42
CA GLN A 159 -4.21 -6.08 -10.40
C GLN A 159 -4.67 -6.55 -9.02
N LEU A 160 -5.92 -6.29 -8.64
CA LEU A 160 -6.49 -6.72 -7.37
C LEU A 160 -6.54 -8.25 -7.27
N MET A 161 -6.97 -8.95 -8.32
CA MET A 161 -6.97 -10.41 -8.36
C MET A 161 -5.55 -10.98 -8.24
N THR A 162 -4.56 -10.34 -8.89
CA THR A 162 -3.14 -10.71 -8.75
C THR A 162 -2.66 -10.53 -7.31
N LEU A 163 -3.09 -9.46 -6.62
CA LEU A 163 -2.79 -9.26 -5.20
C LEU A 163 -3.44 -10.34 -4.32
N MET A 164 -4.71 -10.68 -4.56
CA MET A 164 -5.43 -11.73 -3.84
C MET A 164 -4.79 -13.09 -4.01
N ALA A 165 -4.39 -13.46 -5.24
CA ALA A 165 -3.61 -14.68 -5.48
C ALA A 165 -2.25 -14.67 -4.76
N GLY A 166 -1.62 -13.49 -4.65
CA GLY A 166 -0.41 -13.32 -3.85
C GLY A 166 -0.63 -13.52 -2.36
N ILE A 167 -1.78 -13.11 -1.82
CA ILE A 167 -2.17 -13.34 -0.42
C ILE A 167 -2.34 -14.83 -0.18
N ASP A 168 -3.10 -15.51 -1.05
CA ASP A 168 -3.34 -16.96 -0.98
C ASP A 168 -2.04 -17.76 -0.99
N ASP A 169 -1.11 -17.44 -1.90
CA ASP A 169 0.22 -18.07 -1.95
C ASP A 169 1.06 -17.77 -0.70
N LEU A 170 1.01 -16.56 -0.15
CA LEU A 170 1.78 -16.20 1.05
C LEU A 170 1.24 -16.88 2.32
N THR A 171 -0.05 -17.21 2.33
CA THR A 171 -0.72 -17.89 3.44
C THR A 171 -0.79 -19.40 3.26
N ASP A 172 -0.12 -19.97 2.24
CA ASP A 172 -0.17 -21.40 1.88
C ASP A 172 -1.61 -21.92 1.68
N GLY A 173 -2.53 -21.05 1.24
CA GLY A 173 -3.96 -21.34 1.13
C GLY A 173 -4.68 -21.57 2.47
N GLU A 174 -4.00 -21.38 3.61
CA GLU A 174 -4.62 -21.45 4.93
C GLU A 174 -5.52 -20.23 5.17
N GLU A 175 -6.65 -20.44 5.85
CA GLU A 175 -7.50 -19.35 6.31
C GLU A 175 -6.76 -18.52 7.38
N GLN A 176 -6.27 -17.34 6.98
CA GLN A 176 -5.57 -16.40 7.85
C GLN A 176 -6.32 -15.07 7.91
N ALA A 177 -6.16 -14.33 9.01
CA ALA A 177 -6.69 -12.98 9.08
C ALA A 177 -5.94 -12.07 8.08
N VAL A 178 -6.68 -11.30 7.30
CA VAL A 178 -6.11 -10.38 6.29
C VAL A 178 -6.49 -8.95 6.62
N VAL A 179 -5.50 -8.06 6.62
CA VAL A 179 -5.69 -6.60 6.57
C VAL A 179 -5.26 -6.12 5.19
N LEU A 180 -6.23 -5.70 4.39
CA LEU A 180 -6.01 -5.17 3.05
C LEU A 180 -6.07 -3.64 3.06
N CYS A 181 -4.90 -3.02 2.95
CA CYS A 181 -4.71 -1.58 2.86
C CYS A 181 -4.31 -1.16 1.45
N GLY A 182 -4.49 0.12 1.15
CA GLY A 182 -4.03 0.67 -0.11
C GLY A 182 -4.81 1.85 -0.62
N ASP A 183 -4.31 2.40 -1.73
CA ASP A 183 -5.05 3.30 -2.60
C ASP A 183 -5.58 2.49 -3.79
N PHE A 184 -6.88 2.22 -3.77
CA PHE A 184 -7.55 1.39 -4.79
C PHE A 184 -7.97 2.20 -6.02
N ASN A 185 -7.82 3.53 -5.99
CA ASN A 185 -8.32 4.43 -7.04
C ASN A 185 -9.77 4.12 -7.46
N SER A 186 -10.58 3.67 -6.51
CA SER A 186 -11.94 3.18 -6.72
C SER A 186 -12.84 3.76 -5.64
N GLN A 187 -14.00 4.26 -6.05
CA GLN A 187 -14.95 4.88 -5.13
C GLN A 187 -15.81 3.81 -4.43
N PRO A 188 -16.41 4.11 -3.27
CA PRO A 188 -17.46 3.27 -2.70
C PRO A 188 -18.57 3.00 -3.73
N ARG A 189 -19.13 1.78 -3.72
CA ARG A 189 -20.15 1.30 -4.68
C ARG A 189 -19.68 1.20 -6.15
N SER A 190 -18.37 1.23 -6.39
CA SER A 190 -17.84 0.79 -7.69
C SER A 190 -17.82 -0.74 -7.76
N GLY A 191 -17.82 -1.33 -8.96
CA GLY A 191 -17.74 -2.79 -9.09
C GLY A 191 -16.57 -3.41 -8.33
N LEU A 192 -15.39 -2.75 -8.33
CA LEU A 192 -14.23 -3.23 -7.56
C LEU A 192 -14.47 -3.20 -6.04
N TYR A 193 -15.19 -2.19 -5.53
CA TYR A 193 -15.58 -2.13 -4.13
C TYR A 193 -16.58 -3.22 -3.77
N ASP A 194 -17.60 -3.44 -4.61
CA ASP A 194 -18.61 -4.47 -4.39
C ASP A 194 -18.01 -5.88 -4.48
N PHE A 195 -17.02 -6.09 -5.35
CA PHE A 195 -16.22 -7.31 -5.40
C PHE A 195 -15.49 -7.59 -4.09
N LEU A 196 -14.85 -6.57 -3.51
CA LEU A 196 -14.17 -6.71 -2.21
C LEU A 196 -15.13 -7.07 -1.07
N LEU A 197 -16.37 -6.56 -1.10
CA LEU A 197 -17.34 -6.81 -0.03
C LEU A 197 -18.09 -8.13 -0.19
N SER A 198 -18.44 -8.50 -1.43
CA SER A 198 -19.34 -9.63 -1.70
C SER A 198 -18.62 -10.88 -2.19
N GLY A 199 -17.33 -10.76 -2.57
CA GLY A 199 -16.58 -11.80 -3.26
C GLY A 199 -17.11 -12.11 -4.66
N ARG A 200 -18.02 -11.28 -5.20
CA ARG A 200 -18.68 -11.48 -6.49
C ARG A 200 -18.69 -10.18 -7.28
N LEU A 201 -18.68 -10.30 -8.59
CA LEU A 201 -18.71 -9.17 -9.51
C LEU A 201 -19.54 -9.54 -10.73
N ASP A 202 -20.52 -8.70 -11.10
CA ASP A 202 -21.09 -8.77 -12.44
C ASP A 202 -20.11 -8.10 -13.41
N CYS A 203 -19.75 -8.80 -14.49
CA CYS A 203 -18.83 -8.28 -15.49
C CYS A 203 -19.30 -6.94 -16.10
N LYS A 204 -20.60 -6.63 -16.04
CA LYS A 204 -21.16 -5.34 -16.48
C LYS A 204 -20.71 -4.16 -15.62
N ASP A 205 -20.33 -4.41 -14.36
CA ASP A 205 -19.92 -3.38 -13.39
C ASP A 205 -18.42 -3.05 -13.46
N VAL A 206 -17.68 -3.73 -14.34
CA VAL A 206 -16.30 -3.39 -14.67
C VAL A 206 -16.30 -2.23 -15.66
N ALA A 207 -15.91 -1.05 -15.20
CA ALA A 207 -15.70 0.08 -16.10
C ALA A 207 -14.53 -0.21 -17.04
N ILE A 208 -14.81 -0.37 -18.34
CA ILE A 208 -13.84 -0.56 -19.43
C ILE A 208 -13.69 0.72 -20.24
#